data_AF-A0A3T0Q9F2-F1
#
_entry.id   AF-A0A3T0Q9F2-F1
#
_cell.length_a   1.000
_cell.length_b   1.000
_cell.length_c   1.000
_cell.angle_alpha   90.00
_cell.angle_beta   90.00
_cell.angle_gamma   90.00
#
_symmetry.space_group_name_H-M   'P 1'
#
loop_
_entity.id
_entity.type
_entity.pdbx_description
1 polymer ?
#
loop_
_entity_poly.entity_id
_entity_poly.type
_entity_poly.pdbx_seq_one_letter_code
_entity_poly.pdbx_strand_id
1 'polypeptide(L)' 'MTQSNPNEQSVELNRTSLYWGLLLIFVLAVLFSNYFFN' A
#
# COMPACT_ATOMS: atom_id res chain seq x y z
N MET A 1 20.18 28.09 -3.73
CA MET A 1 19.40 27.30 -2.77
C MET A 1 18.03 27.11 -3.38
N THR A 2 17.64 25.88 -3.70
CA THR A 2 16.30 25.59 -4.22
C THR A 2 15.30 25.69 -3.07
N GLN A 3 14.28 26.53 -3.23
CA GLN A 3 13.19 26.69 -2.29
C GLN A 3 12.37 25.39 -2.22
N SER A 4 12.07 24.90 -1.01
CA SER A 4 11.19 23.73 -0.82
C SER A 4 9.79 24.00 -1.36
N ASN A 5 9.13 22.95 -1.85
CA ASN A 5 7.81 23.07 -2.45
C ASN A 5 6.77 23.41 -1.36
N PRO A 6 6.02 24.53 -1.47
CA PRO A 6 5.05 24.94 -0.45
C PRO A 6 3.85 23.97 -0.31
N ASN A 7 3.71 22.99 -1.20
CA ASN A 7 2.60 22.03 -1.20
C ASN A 7 2.98 20.66 -0.62
N GLU A 8 4.14 20.51 0.01
CA GLU A 8 4.48 19.24 0.67
C GLU A 8 3.54 18.95 1.85
N GLN A 9 3.02 17.73 1.91
CA GLN A 9 2.14 17.26 2.98
C GLN A 9 2.63 15.91 3.51
N SER A 10 2.58 15.75 4.84
CA SER A 10 2.87 14.47 5.49
C SER A 10 1.71 13.49 5.29
N VAL A 11 2.02 12.22 5.06
CA VAL A 11 1.03 11.13 4.98
C VAL A 11 1.13 10.27 6.23
N GLU A 12 -0.02 9.86 6.77
CA GLU A 12 -0.09 8.94 7.90
C GLU A 12 -0.67 7.59 7.47
N LEU A 13 -0.07 6.50 7.98
CA LEU A 13 -0.63 5.16 7.89
C LEU A 13 -0.57 4.52 9.29
N ASN A 14 -1.74 4.32 9.89
CA ASN A 14 -1.82 3.69 11.20
C ASN A 14 -1.67 2.16 11.09
N ARG A 15 -1.34 1.50 12.21
CA ARG A 15 -1.12 0.04 12.28
C ARG A 15 -2.32 -0.77 11.82
N THR A 16 -3.54 -0.32 12.14
CA THR A 16 -4.77 -1.01 11.76
C THR A 16 -4.96 -0.99 10.24
N SER A 17 -4.78 0.17 9.61
CA SER A 17 -4.83 0.33 8.15
C SER A 17 -3.73 -0.49 7.46
N LEU A 18 -2.53 -0.58 8.06
CA LEU A 18 -1.47 -1.46 7.57
C LEU A 18 -1.90 -2.93 7.57
N TYR A 19 -2.49 -3.43 8.67
CA TYR A 19 -2.96 -4.82 8.72
C TYR A 19 -4.09 -5.11 7.74
N TRP A 20 -5.03 -4.18 7.57
CA TRP A 20 -6.06 -4.31 6.53
C TRP A 20 -5.48 -4.36 5.12
N GLY A 21 -4.47 -3.53 4.84
CA GLY A 21 -3.77 -3.54 3.55
C GLY A 21 -3.05 -4.86 3.30
N LEU A 22 -2.29 -5.37 4.29
CA LEU A 22 -1.59 -6.65 4.17
C LEU A 22 -2.55 -7.82 3.97
N LEU A 23 -3.65 -7.86 4.73
CA LEU A 23 -4.68 -8.87 4.59
C LEU A 23 -5.26 -8.86 3.16
N LEU A 24 -5.63 -7.68 2.66
CA LEU A 24 -6.15 -7.52 1.30
C LEU A 24 -5.16 -8.07 0.26
N ILE A 25 -3.88 -7.68 0.34
CA ILE A 25 -2.86 -8.13 -0.61
C ILE A 25 -2.65 -9.64 -0.56
N PHE A 26 -2.61 -10.25 0.62
CA PHE A 26 -2.43 -11.71 0.72
C PHE A 26 -3.65 -12.47 0.20
N VAL A 27 -4.87 -12.01 0.48
CA VAL A 27 -6.08 -12.62 -0.07
C VAL A 27 -6.08 -12.54 -1.60
N LEU A 28 -5.75 -11.37 -2.17
CA LEU A 28 -5.67 -11.21 -3.62
C LEU A 28 -4.54 -12.05 -4.21
N ALA A 29 -3.36 -12.11 -3.59
CA ALA A 29 -2.26 -12.93 -4.07
C ALA A 29 -2.64 -14.41 -4.13
N VAL A 30 -3.29 -14.94 -3.09
CA VAL A 30 -3.78 -16.33 -3.07
C VAL A 30 -4.86 -16.54 -4.14
N LEU A 31 -5.85 -15.64 -4.21
CA LEU A 31 -6.95 -15.73 -5.18
C LEU A 31 -6.44 -15.73 -6.63
N PHE A 32 -5.50 -14.84 -6.95
CA PHE A 32 -5.00 -14.67 -8.31
C PHE A 32 -3.82 -15.58 -8.66
N SER A 33 -3.20 -16.25 -7.70
CA SER A 33 -2.01 -17.10 -7.92
C SER A 33 -2.23 -18.14 -9.02
N ASN A 34 -3.38 -18.81 -9.04
CA ASN A 34 -3.69 -19.83 -10.05
C ASN A 34 -3.78 -19.25 -11.47
N TYR A 35 -4.21 -17.99 -11.64
CA TYR A 35 -4.24 -17.34 -12.95
C TYR A 35 -2.85 -16.87 -13.41
N PHE A 36 -1.89 -16.73 -12.49
CA PHE A 36 -0.51 -16.36 -12.81
C PHE A 36 0.39 -17.57 -13.08
N PHE A 37 0.14 -18.70 -12.43
CA PHE A 37 0.95 -19.93 -12.56
C PHE A 37 0.32 -21.00 -13.48
N ASN A 38 -0.91 -20.80 -13.96
CA ASN A 38 -1.58 -21.56 -15.04
C ASN A 38 -2.02 -20.60 -16.16
#